data_AF-A0A7V9R450-F1
#
_entry.id   AF-A0A7V9R450-F1
#
_cell.length_a   1.000
_cell.length_b   1.000
_cell.length_c   1.000
_cell.angle_alpha   90.00
_cell.angle_beta   90.00
_cell.angle_gamma   90.00
#
_symmetry.space_group_name_H-M   'P 1'
#
loop_
_entity.id
_entity.type
_entity.pdbx_description
1 polymer ?
#
loop_
_entity_poly.entity_id
_entity_poly.type
_entity_poly.pdbx_seq_one_letter_code
_entity_poly.pdbx_strand_id
1 'polypeptide(L)'
;MKIIEFVATLPQTRTCAVIEYQLVKAGTSVGANYREANRGESRADFIHKIAIVEKECSESGYWLEICDEASLGDVEKWKWLLAESRELLAIFTSIGRSTKANSARVCKNFEIPLPYLDEFRNSKSEIRNSKKAAYEPIK
;
A
#
# COMPACT_ATOMS: atom_id res chain seq x y z
N MET A 1 24.19 -5.56 2.10
CA MET A 1 22.72 -5.55 1.89
C MET A 1 22.31 -7.00 1.72
N LYS A 2 21.48 -7.54 2.63
CA LYS A 2 21.28 -8.99 2.78
C LYS A 2 20.73 -9.69 1.54
N ILE A 3 19.88 -9.02 0.75
CA ILE A 3 19.38 -9.55 -0.53
C ILE A 3 20.51 -9.75 -1.55
N ILE A 4 21.41 -8.76 -1.71
CA ILE A 4 22.58 -8.89 -2.61
C ILE A 4 23.50 -10.05 -2.13
N GLU A 5 23.70 -10.16 -0.81
CA GLU A 5 24.50 -11.24 -0.21
C GLU A 5 23.87 -12.63 -0.42
N PHE A 6 22.55 -12.71 -0.56
CA PHE A 6 21.82 -13.95 -0.85
C PHE A 6 21.85 -14.29 -2.34
N VAL A 7 21.52 -13.35 -3.24
CA VAL A 7 21.50 -13.65 -4.69
C VAL A 7 22.86 -14.06 -5.21
N ALA A 8 23.95 -13.58 -4.59
CA ALA A 8 25.32 -14.03 -4.88
C ALA A 8 25.56 -15.52 -4.57
N THR A 9 24.66 -16.19 -3.83
CA THR A 9 24.71 -17.63 -3.54
C THR A 9 23.92 -18.48 -4.53
N LEU A 10 23.14 -17.86 -5.42
CA LEU A 10 22.33 -18.59 -6.38
C LEU A 10 23.19 -19.25 -7.47
N PRO A 11 22.80 -20.44 -7.96
CA PRO A 11 23.44 -21.06 -9.11
C PRO A 11 23.41 -20.15 -10.35
N GLN A 12 24.49 -20.16 -11.13
CA GLN A 12 24.62 -19.35 -12.34
C GLN A 12 23.84 -19.97 -13.52
N THR A 13 22.51 -19.95 -13.43
CA THR A 13 21.58 -20.46 -14.43
C THR A 13 20.66 -19.35 -14.93
N ARG A 14 20.10 -19.51 -16.14
CA ARG A 14 19.16 -18.53 -16.72
C ARG A 14 17.92 -18.32 -15.84
N THR A 15 17.42 -19.38 -15.22
CA THR A 15 16.28 -19.32 -14.31
C THR A 15 16.62 -18.51 -13.06
N CYS A 16 17.78 -18.76 -12.45
CA CYS A 16 18.24 -18.02 -11.27
C CYS A 16 18.51 -16.55 -11.57
N ALA A 17 18.99 -16.21 -12.78
CA ALA A 17 19.20 -14.81 -13.18
C ALA A 17 17.88 -14.00 -13.21
N VAL A 18 16.76 -14.64 -13.55
CA VAL A 18 15.43 -14.00 -13.49
C VAL A 18 15.01 -13.78 -12.04
N ILE A 19 15.19 -14.79 -11.18
CA ILE A 19 14.87 -14.69 -9.74
C ILE A 19 15.71 -13.60 -9.08
N GLU A 20 17.02 -13.59 -9.32
CA GLU A 20 17.95 -12.57 -8.84
C GLU A 20 17.47 -11.17 -9.22
N TYR A 21 17.19 -10.95 -10.51
CA TYR A 21 16.75 -9.66 -11.00
C TYR A 21 15.46 -9.20 -10.32
N GLN A 22 14.45 -10.06 -10.25
CA GLN A 22 13.15 -9.71 -9.66
C GLN A 22 13.26 -9.48 -8.14
N LEU A 23 14.00 -10.33 -7.42
CA LEU A 23 14.19 -10.20 -5.99
C LEU A 23 14.97 -8.92 -5.63
N VAL A 24 16.04 -8.60 -6.37
CA VAL A 24 16.81 -7.37 -6.15
C VAL A 24 15.95 -6.14 -6.47
N LYS A 25 15.18 -6.17 -7.56
CA LYS A 25 14.28 -5.08 -7.96
C LYS A 25 13.21 -4.85 -6.89
N ALA A 26 12.47 -5.88 -6.50
CA ALA A 26 11.41 -5.76 -5.50
C ALA A 26 11.98 -5.31 -4.13
N GLY A 27 13.06 -5.95 -3.68
CA GLY A 27 13.68 -5.64 -2.39
C GLY A 27 14.24 -4.21 -2.29
N THR A 28 14.82 -3.68 -3.37
CA THR A 28 15.30 -2.29 -3.40
C THR A 28 14.16 -1.29 -3.56
N SER A 29 13.08 -1.67 -4.23
CA SER A 29 11.86 -0.86 -4.41
C SER A 29 11.17 -0.56 -3.07
N VAL A 30 11.18 -1.50 -2.11
CA VAL A 30 10.66 -1.29 -0.73
C VAL A 30 11.27 -0.04 -0.09
N GLY A 31 12.59 0.03 -0.04
CA GLY A 31 13.29 1.15 0.60
C GLY A 31 13.14 2.47 -0.16
N ALA A 32 13.15 2.41 -1.49
CA ALA A 32 12.96 3.58 -2.35
C ALA A 32 11.56 4.20 -2.14
N ASN A 33 10.50 3.39 -2.26
CA ASN A 33 9.12 3.86 -2.09
C ASN A 33 8.85 4.32 -0.65
N TYR A 34 9.40 3.66 0.36
CA TYR A 34 9.23 4.11 1.75
C TYR A 34 9.89 5.47 1.99
N ARG A 35 11.08 5.70 1.42
CA ARG A 35 11.76 6.99 1.48
C ARG A 35 10.96 8.10 0.79
N GLU A 36 10.28 7.79 -0.32
CA GLU A 36 9.37 8.72 -0.99
C GLU A 36 8.07 8.95 -0.24
N ALA A 37 7.53 7.93 0.44
CA ALA A 37 6.35 8.05 1.28
C ALA A 37 6.59 9.09 2.38
N ASN A 38 7.75 9.00 3.05
CA ASN A 38 8.14 9.95 4.10
C ASN A 38 8.35 11.39 3.61
N ARG A 39 8.44 11.62 2.29
CA ARG A 39 8.51 12.95 1.67
C ARG A 39 7.21 13.34 0.97
N GLY A 40 6.15 12.56 1.13
CA GLY A 40 4.86 12.83 0.47
C GLY A 40 4.23 14.13 0.95
N GLU A 41 3.58 14.84 0.03
CA GLU A 41 2.96 16.15 0.29
C GLU A 41 1.59 16.04 0.97
N SER A 42 0.99 14.84 0.97
CA SER A 42 -0.32 14.61 1.58
C SER A 42 -0.42 13.23 2.23
N ARG A 43 -1.39 13.08 3.15
CA ARG A 43 -1.72 11.76 3.74
C ARG A 43 -2.19 10.75 2.70
N ALA A 44 -2.89 11.20 1.66
CA ALA A 44 -3.34 10.32 0.58
C ALA A 44 -2.15 9.79 -0.24
N ASP A 45 -1.18 10.65 -0.56
CA ASP A 45 0.07 10.26 -1.23
C ASP A 45 0.88 9.29 -0.36
N PHE A 46 1.02 9.57 0.94
CA PHE A 46 1.66 8.66 1.89
C PHE A 46 0.99 7.27 1.89
N ILE A 47 -0.34 7.21 2.00
CA ILE A 47 -1.09 5.95 1.99
C ILE A 47 -0.88 5.18 0.67
N HIS A 48 -0.89 5.88 -0.47
CA HIS A 48 -0.68 5.28 -1.77
C HIS A 48 0.72 4.65 -1.87
N LYS A 49 1.75 5.38 -1.46
CA LYS A 49 3.13 4.91 -1.48
C LYS A 49 3.38 3.76 -0.51
N ILE A 50 2.80 3.80 0.70
CA ILE A 50 2.86 2.65 1.63
C ILE A 50 2.19 1.40 1.02
N ALA A 51 1.08 1.56 0.28
CA ALA A 51 0.47 0.43 -0.41
C ALA A 51 1.37 -0.15 -1.54
N ILE A 52 2.24 0.66 -2.15
CA ILE A 52 3.27 0.16 -3.08
C ILE A 52 4.33 -0.61 -2.30
N VAL A 53 4.84 -0.06 -1.19
CA VAL A 53 5.82 -0.73 -0.32
C VAL A 53 5.31 -2.10 0.14
N GLU A 54 4.05 -2.20 0.57
CA GLU A 54 3.40 -3.46 0.96
C GLU A 54 3.45 -4.51 -0.17
N LYS A 55 3.16 -4.10 -1.42
CA LYS A 55 3.21 -4.99 -2.58
C LYS A 55 4.64 -5.49 -2.85
N GLU A 56 5.62 -4.60 -2.80
CA GLU A 56 7.03 -4.92 -3.03
C GLU A 56 7.60 -5.84 -1.95
N CYS A 57 7.19 -5.66 -0.68
CA CYS A 57 7.51 -6.59 0.40
C CYS A 57 6.91 -7.98 0.16
N SER A 58 5.64 -8.03 -0.22
CA SER A 58 4.96 -9.30 -0.53
C SER A 58 5.61 -10.01 -1.72
N GLU A 59 5.97 -9.28 -2.78
CA GLU A 59 6.63 -9.83 -3.94
C GLU A 59 8.03 -10.35 -3.60
N SER A 60 8.79 -9.60 -2.79
CA SER A 60 10.10 -10.06 -2.27
C SER A 60 9.96 -11.37 -1.49
N GLY A 61 8.95 -11.49 -0.62
CA GLY A 61 8.65 -12.72 0.12
C GLY A 61 8.32 -13.90 -0.80
N TYR A 62 7.51 -13.67 -1.84
CA TYR A 62 7.17 -14.69 -2.83
C TYR A 62 8.40 -15.26 -3.56
N TRP A 63 9.33 -14.39 -3.98
CA TRP A 63 10.56 -14.86 -4.63
C TRP A 63 11.46 -15.68 -3.69
N LEU A 64 11.43 -15.38 -2.38
CA LEU A 64 12.14 -16.17 -1.37
C LEU A 64 11.47 -17.53 -1.12
N GLU A 65 10.13 -17.60 -1.19
CA GLU A 65 9.38 -18.86 -1.12
C GLU A 65 9.68 -19.76 -2.33
N ILE A 66 9.82 -19.19 -3.54
CA ILE A 66 10.29 -19.94 -4.71
C ILE A 66 11.70 -20.52 -4.48
N CYS A 67 12.60 -19.75 -3.87
CA CYS A 67 13.95 -20.24 -3.56
C CYS A 67 13.93 -21.39 -2.55
N ASP A 68 13.02 -21.38 -1.57
CA ASP A 68 12.80 -22.48 -0.63
C ASP A 68 12.31 -23.74 -1.37
N GLU A 69 11.21 -23.61 -2.12
CA GLU A 69 10.60 -24.71 -2.89
C GLU A 69 11.59 -25.35 -3.89
N ALA A 70 12.41 -24.53 -4.53
CA ALA A 70 13.41 -24.99 -5.50
C ALA A 70 14.77 -25.34 -4.86
N SER A 71 14.92 -25.23 -3.53
CA SER A 71 16.18 -25.45 -2.79
C SER A 71 17.37 -24.67 -3.39
N LEU A 72 17.14 -23.39 -3.69
CA LEU A 72 18.12 -22.50 -4.32
C LEU A 72 18.82 -21.59 -3.32
N GLY A 73 20.15 -21.56 -3.42
CA GLY A 73 21.00 -20.67 -2.63
C GLY A 73 21.16 -21.12 -1.18
N ASP A 74 21.66 -20.21 -0.35
CA ASP A 74 21.93 -20.45 1.07
C ASP A 74 20.64 -20.43 1.90
N VAL A 75 20.37 -21.56 2.57
CA VAL A 75 19.16 -21.81 3.36
C VAL A 75 19.00 -20.83 4.52
N GLU A 76 20.07 -20.55 5.25
CA GLU A 76 20.01 -19.66 6.41
C GLU A 76 19.75 -18.23 5.96
N LYS A 77 20.29 -17.83 4.80
CA LYS A 77 20.08 -16.49 4.25
C LYS A 77 18.65 -16.26 3.77
N TRP A 78 18.10 -17.14 2.93
CA TRP A 78 16.73 -16.92 2.45
C TRP A 78 15.72 -17.06 3.58
N LYS A 79 15.95 -17.93 4.56
CA LYS A 79 15.06 -18.09 5.72
C LYS A 79 15.02 -16.84 6.58
N TRP A 80 16.18 -16.24 6.84
CA TRP A 80 16.26 -14.95 7.53
C TRP A 80 15.57 -13.84 6.73
N LEU A 81 15.84 -13.76 5.43
CA LEU A 81 15.21 -12.76 4.55
C LEU A 81 13.68 -12.93 4.46
N LEU A 82 13.19 -14.17 4.46
CA LEU A 82 11.77 -14.46 4.41
C LEU A 82 11.08 -14.01 5.70
N ALA A 83 11.68 -14.29 6.85
CA ALA A 83 11.20 -13.78 8.14
C ALA A 83 11.15 -12.24 8.14
N GLU A 84 12.25 -11.59 7.76
CA GLU A 84 12.34 -10.12 7.66
C GLU A 84 11.26 -9.55 6.71
N SER A 85 11.03 -10.18 5.55
CA SER A 85 10.02 -9.72 4.59
C SER A 85 8.60 -9.73 5.18
N ARG A 86 8.29 -10.72 6.03
CA ARG A 86 7.00 -10.85 6.72
C ARG A 86 6.86 -9.82 7.84
N GLU A 87 7.94 -9.57 8.58
CA GLU A 87 7.98 -8.51 9.61
C GLU A 87 7.77 -7.12 8.99
N LEU A 88 8.49 -6.82 7.91
CA LEU A 88 8.32 -5.57 7.17
C LEU A 88 6.90 -5.42 6.61
N LEU A 89 6.35 -6.48 6.02
CA LEU A 89 4.96 -6.48 5.53
C LEU A 89 3.97 -6.18 6.66
N ALA A 90 4.15 -6.77 7.84
CA ALA A 90 3.30 -6.52 9.01
C ALA A 90 3.41 -5.07 9.49
N ILE A 91 4.63 -4.51 9.53
CA ILE A 91 4.89 -3.12 9.90
C ILE A 91 4.19 -2.17 8.92
N PHE A 92 4.41 -2.34 7.61
CA PHE A 92 3.82 -1.44 6.61
C PHE A 92 2.30 -1.55 6.57
N THR A 93 1.75 -2.77 6.70
CA THR A 93 0.30 -2.99 6.83
C THR A 93 -0.27 -2.24 8.05
N SER A 94 0.43 -2.27 9.18
CA SER A 94 0.02 -1.55 10.40
C SER A 94 0.06 -0.03 10.21
N ILE A 95 1.11 0.49 9.57
CA ILE A 95 1.27 1.92 9.22
C ILE A 95 0.13 2.37 8.29
N GLY A 96 -0.13 1.61 7.23
CA GLY A 96 -1.19 1.89 6.27
C GLY A 96 -2.57 1.93 6.93
N ARG A 97 -2.89 0.94 7.78
CA ARG A 97 -4.15 0.88 8.54
C ARG A 97 -4.29 2.05 9.51
N SER A 98 -3.25 2.35 10.29
CA SER A 98 -3.26 3.42 11.28
C SER A 98 -3.44 4.79 10.64
N THR A 99 -2.78 5.03 9.50
CA THR A 99 -2.87 6.31 8.77
C THR A 99 -4.28 6.52 8.17
N LYS A 100 -4.89 5.48 7.62
CA LYS A 100 -6.27 5.51 7.12
C LYS A 100 -7.26 5.81 8.24
N ALA A 101 -7.13 5.13 9.38
CA ALA A 101 -8.01 5.35 10.54
C ALA A 101 -7.91 6.79 11.08
N ASN A 102 -6.70 7.34 11.16
CA ASN A 102 -6.49 8.72 11.62
C ASN A 102 -7.08 9.75 10.65
N SER A 103 -6.96 9.52 9.33
CA SER A 103 -7.56 10.40 8.33
C SER A 103 -9.09 10.42 8.45
N ALA A 104 -9.73 9.28 8.71
CA ALA A 104 -11.17 9.19 8.94
C ALA A 104 -11.63 9.91 10.23
N ARG A 105 -10.83 9.84 11.31
CA ARG A 105 -11.12 10.57 12.57
C ARG A 105 -11.05 12.08 12.39
N VAL A 106 -10.05 12.59 11.67
CA VAL A 106 -9.92 14.03 11.40
C VAL A 106 -11.13 14.56 10.64
N CYS A 107 -11.62 13.85 9.62
CA CYS A 107 -12.82 14.26 8.89
C CYS A 107 -14.09 14.25 9.75
N LYS A 108 -14.23 13.32 10.70
CA LYS A 108 -15.37 13.28 11.64
C LYS A 108 -15.34 14.40 12.66
N ASN A 109 -14.16 14.79 13.13
CA ASN A 109 -14.03 15.89 14.09
C ASN A 109 -14.25 17.27 13.46
N PHE A 110 -14.27 17.35 12.12
CA PHE A 110 -14.60 18.55 11.35
C PHE A 110 -16.10 18.62 11.01
N GLU A 111 -16.97 17.98 11.82
CA GLU A 111 -18.41 18.17 11.71
C GLU A 111 -18.75 19.63 12.01
N ILE A 112 -19.23 20.31 10.97
CA ILE A 112 -19.85 21.63 11.05
C ILE A 112 -20.92 21.57 12.15
N PRO A 113 -21.04 22.57 13.04
CA PRO A 113 -22.05 22.56 14.10
C PRO A 113 -23.42 22.13 13.54
N LEU A 114 -24.04 21.13 14.17
CA LEU A 114 -25.37 20.59 13.83
C LEU A 114 -26.39 21.63 13.31
N PRO A 115 -26.50 22.85 13.87
CA PRO A 115 -27.41 23.87 13.33
C PRO A 115 -27.21 24.20 11.84
N TYR A 116 -26.01 24.07 11.27
CA TYR A 116 -25.74 24.35 9.86
C TYR A 116 -26.03 23.17 8.93
N LEU A 117 -26.00 21.93 9.44
CA LEU A 117 -26.27 20.73 8.63
C LEU A 117 -27.74 20.63 8.24
N ASP A 118 -28.65 21.06 9.11
CA ASP A 118 -30.09 21.05 8.82
C ASP A 118 -30.47 22.11 7.77
N GLU A 119 -29.87 23.30 7.82
CA GLU A 119 -30.04 24.33 6.78
C GLU A 119 -29.56 23.84 5.41
N PHE A 120 -28.39 23.20 5.35
CA PHE A 120 -27.84 22.67 4.11
C PHE A 120 -28.67 21.50 3.55
N ARG A 121 -29.22 20.65 4.43
CA ARG A 121 -30.07 19.51 4.06
C ARG A 121 -31.43 19.98 3.52
N ASN A 122 -32.01 21.02 4.11
CA ASN A 122 -33.23 21.66 3.64
C ASN A 122 -33.01 22.37 2.29
N SER A 123 -31.89 23.08 2.12
CA SER A 123 -31.54 23.69 0.84
C SER A 123 -31.43 22.65 -0.30
N LYS A 124 -30.81 21.48 -0.05
CA LYS A 124 -30.73 20.40 -1.04
C LYS A 124 -32.08 19.75 -1.37
N SER A 125 -32.98 19.61 -0.38
CA SER A 125 -34.31 19.03 -0.62
C SER A 125 -35.18 19.99 -1.43
N GLU A 126 -35.10 21.29 -1.19
CA GLU A 126 -35.78 22.34 -1.96
C GLU A 126 -35.29 22.39 -3.41
N ILE A 127 -33.97 22.37 -3.64
CA ILE A 127 -33.39 22.33 -4.99
C ILE A 127 -33.82 21.07 -5.74
N ARG A 128 -33.87 19.92 -5.06
CA ARG A 128 -34.31 18.64 -5.65
C ARG A 128 -35.80 18.65 -6.01
N ASN A 129 -36.64 19.26 -5.18
CA ASN A 129 -38.08 19.36 -5.42
C ASN A 129 -38.39 20.36 -6.53
N SER A 130 -37.67 21.49 -6.60
CA SER A 130 -37.76 22.46 -7.70
C SER A 130 -37.41 21.83 -9.06
N LYS A 131 -36.35 21.01 -9.12
CA LYS A 131 -35.98 20.28 -10.35
C LYS A 131 -36.98 19.22 -10.76
N LYS A 132 -37.70 18.60 -9.82
CA LYS A 132 -38.77 17.64 -10.13
C LYS A 132 -40.01 18.32 -10.70
N ALA A 133 -40.38 19.49 -10.18
CA ALA A 133 -41.51 20.26 -10.70
C ALA A 133 -41.28 20.80 -12.12
N ALA A 134 -40.02 21.06 -12.50
CA ALA A 134 -39.64 21.49 -13.84
C ALA A 134 -39.63 20.36 -14.90
N TYR A 135 -39.79 19.10 -14.48
CA TYR A 135 -39.77 17.90 -15.34
C TYR A 135 -41.08 17.10 -15.24
N GLU A 136 -42.22 17.79 -15.16
CA GLU A 136 -43.50 17.11 -15.45
C GLU A 136 -43.72 17.03 -16.96
N PRO A 137 -44.03 15.84 -17.51
CA PRO A 137 -44.21 15.66 -18.95
C PRO A 137 -45.47 16.40 -19.41
N ILE A 138 -45.30 17.31 -20.36
CA ILE A 138 -46.39 18.00 -21.04
C ILE A 138 -47.26 16.92 -21.73
N LYS A 139 -48.50 16.78 -21.27
CA LYS A 139 -49.52 15.94 -21.90
C LYS A 139 -50.10 16.61 -23.13
#